data_AF-A0A960EGZ4-F1
#
_entry.id   AF-A0A960EGZ4-F1
#
_cell.length_a   1.000
_cell.length_b   1.000
_cell.length_c   1.000
_cell.angle_alpha   90.00
_cell.angle_beta   90.00
_cell.angle_gamma   90.00
#
_symmetry.space_group_name_H-M   'P 1'
#
loop_
_entity.id
_entity.type
_entity.pdbx_description
1 polymer ?
#
loop_
_entity_poly.entity_id
_entity_poly.type
_entity_poly.pdbx_seq_one_letter_code
_entity_poly.pdbx_strand_id
1 'polypeptide(L)'
;MLIRSILSTAAIGVAVVALAPTGADAATTTTRTIGGVRVDTTTYETGEGGPGVHLDLTLTTGRSLSVSCSRTGKVSVNGVWLSTACSEVRFGVAVVGSAGNDTVHIEGKDLGTSEDGGIRLNLGYGHDTAKVSHANGSAYLYGEGGNDRLYAGLRADRHHLPEWSKTVIDGGPGNDTLSNLGYLGDPEHTHDGQEAEEGATLIGGPGADRIWGSTTRWDHIQMDTSDSVSFSGGPGTVELATSSAADTVVVNANGNYGPKLNITSGTTTTSYALP
;
A
#
# COMPACT_ATOMS: atom_id res chain seq x y z
N MET A 1 41.19 -12.29 23.26
CA MET A 1 40.53 -13.50 22.73
C MET A 1 39.14 -13.08 22.27
N LEU A 2 38.92 -13.17 20.96
CA LEU A 2 37.75 -12.66 20.22
C LEU A 2 36.51 -13.49 20.58
N ILE A 3 35.44 -12.87 21.06
CA ILE A 3 34.10 -13.49 21.07
C ILE A 3 33.35 -12.88 19.89
N ARG A 4 33.32 -13.60 18.76
CA ARG A 4 32.47 -13.26 17.62
C ARG A 4 31.04 -13.66 17.97
N SER A 5 30.20 -12.65 18.11
CA SER A 5 28.75 -12.78 18.07
C SER A 5 28.34 -13.26 16.68
N ILE A 6 27.64 -14.39 16.61
CA ILE A 6 26.90 -14.83 15.42
C ILE A 6 25.46 -14.40 15.68
N LEU A 7 25.09 -13.19 15.22
CA LEU A 7 23.69 -12.88 14.98
C LEU A 7 23.33 -13.55 13.65
N SER A 8 22.50 -14.59 13.69
CA SER A 8 21.86 -15.11 12.50
C SER A 8 20.76 -14.13 12.08
N THR A 9 20.95 -13.48 10.95
CA THR A 9 19.89 -12.74 10.25
C THR A 9 18.84 -13.76 9.81
N ALA A 10 17.74 -13.87 10.54
CA ALA A 10 16.58 -14.60 10.06
C ALA A 10 15.94 -13.73 8.96
N ALA A 11 16.15 -14.11 7.70
CA ALA A 11 15.35 -13.62 6.60
C ALA A 11 13.91 -14.10 6.83
N ILE A 12 13.04 -13.20 7.29
CA ILE A 12 11.60 -13.44 7.30
C ILE A 12 11.17 -13.35 5.84
N GLY A 13 11.21 -14.48 5.13
CA GLY A 13 10.51 -14.60 3.87
C GLY A 13 9.02 -14.45 4.17
N VAL A 14 8.45 -13.29 3.86
CA VAL A 14 7.01 -13.08 3.92
C VAL A 14 6.40 -13.93 2.82
N ALA A 15 5.99 -15.14 3.18
CA ALA A 15 5.08 -15.89 2.34
C ALA A 15 3.78 -15.07 2.29
N VAL A 16 3.46 -14.51 1.12
CA VAL A 16 2.10 -14.04 0.83
C VAL A 16 1.23 -15.30 0.77
N VAL A 17 0.77 -15.73 1.94
CA VAL A 17 -0.28 -16.73 2.05
C VAL A 17 -1.54 -16.00 1.63
N ALA A 18 -2.13 -16.42 0.50
CA ALA A 18 -3.51 -16.09 0.19
C ALA A 18 -4.35 -16.54 1.38
N LEU A 19 -4.74 -15.59 2.23
CA LEU A 19 -5.67 -15.85 3.32
C LEU A 19 -7.00 -16.17 2.64
N ALA A 20 -7.34 -17.46 2.57
CA ALA A 20 -8.69 -17.86 2.26
C ALA A 20 -9.62 -17.16 3.27
N PRO A 21 -10.71 -16.52 2.83
CA PRO A 21 -11.68 -15.96 3.75
C PRO A 21 -12.17 -17.08 4.68
N THR A 22 -12.29 -16.76 5.96
CA THR A 22 -12.74 -17.72 6.98
C THR A 22 -14.12 -18.26 6.60
N GLY A 23 -14.24 -19.59 6.44
CA GLY A 23 -15.52 -20.26 6.13
C GLY A 23 -15.81 -20.53 4.65
N ALA A 24 -14.83 -20.48 3.75
CA ALA A 24 -15.06 -20.81 2.34
C ALA A 24 -14.95 -22.33 2.05
N ASP A 25 -16.09 -22.98 1.83
CA ASP A 25 -16.17 -24.44 1.69
C ASP A 25 -15.93 -24.98 0.26
N ALA A 26 -15.77 -24.11 -0.76
CA ALA A 26 -15.28 -24.51 -2.08
C ALA A 26 -14.63 -23.33 -2.83
N ALA A 27 -13.39 -23.52 -3.29
CA ALA A 27 -12.67 -22.57 -4.12
C ALA A 27 -12.23 -23.23 -5.44
N THR A 28 -12.45 -22.55 -6.56
CA THR A 28 -11.94 -22.98 -7.87
C THR A 28 -10.92 -21.97 -8.37
N THR A 29 -9.69 -22.42 -8.63
CA THR A 29 -8.63 -21.59 -9.18
C THR A 29 -8.42 -21.89 -10.66
N THR A 30 -8.45 -20.84 -11.48
CA THR A 30 -8.04 -20.91 -12.89
C THR A 30 -6.72 -20.16 -13.07
N THR A 31 -5.73 -20.83 -13.65
CA THR A 31 -4.40 -20.26 -13.91
C THR A 31 -4.21 -19.97 -15.39
N ARG A 32 -3.65 -18.80 -15.71
CA ARG A 32 -3.17 -18.47 -17.06
C ARG A 32 -1.97 -17.53 -17.02
N THR A 33 -1.27 -17.38 -18.14
CA THR A 33 -0.16 -16.42 -18.26
C THR A 33 -0.49 -15.33 -19.27
N ILE A 34 -0.27 -14.07 -18.88
CA ILE A 34 -0.53 -12.87 -19.71
C ILE A 34 0.71 -11.98 -19.67
N GLY A 35 1.38 -11.81 -20.81
CA GLY A 35 2.51 -10.87 -20.90
C GLY A 35 3.61 -11.11 -19.86
N GLY A 36 3.88 -12.37 -19.51
CA GLY A 36 4.87 -12.72 -18.49
C GLY A 36 4.38 -12.60 -17.03
N VAL A 37 3.09 -12.37 -16.81
CA VAL A 37 2.42 -12.42 -15.50
C VAL A 37 1.62 -13.72 -15.40
N ARG A 38 1.83 -14.50 -14.34
CA ARG A 38 0.92 -15.59 -13.97
C ARG A 38 -0.28 -14.97 -13.26
N VAL A 39 -1.47 -15.31 -13.74
CA VAL A 39 -2.76 -14.83 -13.23
C VAL A 39 -3.52 -16.03 -12.72
N ASP A 40 -3.68 -16.12 -11.41
CA ASP A 40 -4.50 -17.09 -10.73
C ASP A 40 -5.80 -16.39 -10.29
N THR A 41 -6.92 -16.84 -10.84
CA THR A 41 -8.25 -16.35 -10.50
C THR A 41 -8.92 -17.39 -9.62
N THR A 42 -9.09 -17.08 -8.35
CA THR A 42 -9.72 -17.98 -7.38
C THR A 42 -11.13 -17.49 -7.09
N THR A 43 -12.12 -18.30 -7.48
CA THR A 43 -13.54 -18.05 -7.20
C THR A 43 -13.94 -18.81 -5.95
N TYR A 44 -14.57 -18.11 -5.01
CA TYR A 44 -15.17 -18.69 -3.81
C TYR A 44 -16.69 -18.69 -3.97
N GLU A 45 -17.30 -19.85 -3.81
CA GLU A 45 -18.75 -20.05 -4.04
C GLU A 45 -19.61 -19.67 -2.82
N THR A 46 -19.03 -19.71 -1.61
CA THR A 46 -19.72 -19.40 -0.35
C THR A 46 -18.71 -18.84 0.68
N GLY A 47 -19.10 -17.83 1.46
CA GLY A 47 -18.32 -17.24 2.55
C GLY A 47 -19.06 -16.05 3.19
N GLU A 48 -18.59 -15.55 4.35
CA GLU A 48 -19.04 -14.26 4.89
C GLU A 48 -18.80 -13.18 3.82
N GLY A 49 -19.87 -12.53 3.33
CA GLY A 49 -19.82 -11.58 2.21
C GLY A 49 -20.31 -12.10 0.84
N GLY A 50 -20.65 -13.40 0.74
CA GLY A 50 -21.19 -14.03 -0.48
C GLY A 50 -20.12 -14.49 -1.48
N PRO A 51 -20.52 -14.95 -2.68
CA PRO A 51 -19.57 -15.41 -3.70
C PRO A 51 -18.70 -14.25 -4.21
N GLY A 52 -17.45 -14.57 -4.56
CA GLY A 52 -16.51 -13.55 -5.02
C GLY A 52 -15.18 -14.13 -5.51
N VAL A 53 -14.34 -13.25 -6.03
CA VAL A 53 -13.06 -13.58 -6.67
C VAL A 53 -11.91 -12.93 -5.91
N HIS A 54 -10.83 -13.68 -5.77
CA HIS A 54 -9.50 -13.18 -5.44
C HIS A 54 -8.58 -13.33 -6.66
N LEU A 55 -7.73 -12.32 -6.89
CA LEU A 55 -6.75 -12.34 -7.97
C LEU A 55 -5.34 -12.39 -7.39
N ASP A 56 -4.63 -13.49 -7.63
CA ASP A 56 -3.21 -13.63 -7.34
C ASP A 56 -2.41 -13.42 -8.64
N LEU A 57 -1.52 -12.44 -8.64
CA LEU A 57 -0.75 -12.02 -9.81
C LEU A 57 0.74 -12.15 -9.49
N THR A 58 1.46 -12.97 -10.26
CA THR A 58 2.91 -13.15 -10.07
C THR A 58 3.67 -12.72 -11.31
N LEU A 59 4.59 -11.77 -11.15
CA LEU A 59 5.54 -11.38 -12.19
C LEU A 59 6.56 -12.51 -12.36
N THR A 60 6.57 -13.15 -13.53
CA THR A 60 7.45 -14.30 -13.80
C THR A 60 8.61 -13.91 -14.69
N THR A 61 8.31 -13.60 -15.95
CA THR A 61 9.27 -13.12 -16.96
C THR A 61 8.98 -11.69 -17.38
N GLY A 62 7.74 -11.22 -17.15
CA GLY A 62 7.37 -9.82 -17.28
C GLY A 62 7.83 -9.04 -16.06
N ARG A 63 8.28 -7.80 -16.30
CA ARG A 63 8.68 -6.83 -15.26
C ARG A 63 7.68 -5.70 -15.12
N SER A 64 6.52 -5.83 -15.75
CA SER A 64 5.49 -4.81 -15.74
C SER A 64 4.11 -5.44 -15.59
N LEU A 65 3.35 -4.88 -14.67
CA LEU A 65 1.97 -5.23 -14.39
C LEU A 65 1.11 -3.98 -14.43
N SER A 66 0.03 -4.02 -15.21
CA SER A 66 -1.05 -3.06 -15.18
C SER A 66 -2.36 -3.78 -14.95
N VAL A 67 -3.08 -3.39 -13.90
CA VAL A 67 -4.42 -3.89 -13.58
C VAL A 67 -5.39 -2.71 -13.60
N SER A 68 -6.51 -2.86 -14.30
CA SER A 68 -7.54 -1.82 -14.35
C SER A 68 -8.90 -2.41 -14.67
N CYS A 69 -9.94 -1.60 -14.54
CA CYS A 69 -11.29 -1.94 -14.98
C CYS A 69 -11.61 -1.30 -16.33
N SER A 70 -12.20 -2.07 -17.24
CA SER A 70 -12.77 -1.50 -18.46
C SER A 70 -13.94 -0.58 -18.13
N ARG A 71 -14.31 0.27 -19.09
CA ARG A 71 -15.62 0.95 -19.09
C ARG A 71 -16.80 -0.03 -19.08
N THR A 72 -16.58 -1.28 -19.50
CA THR A 72 -17.59 -2.35 -19.48
C THR A 72 -17.57 -3.18 -18.20
N GLY A 73 -16.78 -2.78 -17.19
CA GLY A 73 -16.73 -3.42 -15.87
C GLY A 73 -15.96 -4.74 -15.83
N LYS A 74 -15.05 -5.01 -16.77
CA LYS A 74 -14.22 -6.22 -16.79
C LYS A 74 -12.80 -5.92 -16.33
N VAL A 75 -12.19 -6.89 -15.64
CA VAL A 75 -10.79 -6.79 -15.22
C VAL A 75 -9.87 -6.85 -16.44
N SER A 76 -8.92 -5.92 -16.52
CA SER A 76 -7.78 -5.94 -17.43
C SER A 76 -6.53 -6.37 -16.67
N VAL A 77 -5.73 -7.25 -17.26
CA VAL A 77 -4.35 -7.47 -16.83
C VAL A 77 -3.45 -7.27 -18.04
N ASN A 78 -2.52 -6.31 -17.97
CA ASN A 78 -1.63 -5.93 -19.07
C ASN A 78 -2.37 -5.70 -20.40
N GLY A 79 -3.56 -5.08 -20.34
CA GLY A 79 -4.40 -4.80 -21.51
C GLY A 79 -5.24 -5.98 -22.01
N VAL A 80 -5.11 -7.17 -21.40
CA VAL A 80 -5.91 -8.35 -21.75
C VAL A 80 -7.09 -8.48 -20.78
N TRP A 81 -8.29 -8.49 -21.35
CA TRP A 81 -9.53 -8.61 -20.59
C TRP A 81 -9.71 -10.04 -20.04
N LEU A 82 -10.04 -10.13 -18.75
CA LEU A 82 -10.51 -11.35 -18.11
C LEU A 82 -12.02 -11.52 -18.38
N SER A 83 -12.55 -12.72 -18.15
CA SER A 83 -14.00 -12.94 -18.09
C SER A 83 -14.61 -12.35 -16.81
N THR A 84 -13.81 -12.24 -15.75
CA THR A 84 -14.17 -11.72 -14.44
C THR A 84 -14.60 -10.26 -14.51
N ALA A 85 -15.76 -9.95 -13.93
CA ALA A 85 -16.21 -8.58 -13.74
C ALA A 85 -15.49 -7.95 -12.54
N CYS A 86 -15.23 -6.65 -12.58
CA CYS A 86 -14.54 -5.95 -11.52
C CYS A 86 -15.29 -5.98 -10.18
N SER A 87 -16.62 -5.96 -10.23
CA SER A 87 -17.49 -6.11 -9.06
C SER A 87 -17.47 -7.51 -8.43
N GLU A 88 -16.95 -8.51 -9.15
CA GLU A 88 -16.77 -9.87 -8.62
C GLU A 88 -15.47 -9.99 -7.82
N VAL A 89 -14.48 -9.10 -8.03
CA VAL A 89 -13.21 -9.09 -7.30
C VAL A 89 -13.42 -8.53 -5.89
N ARG A 90 -14.00 -9.35 -5.01
CA ARG A 90 -14.39 -8.96 -3.65
C ARG A 90 -13.31 -9.18 -2.62
N PHE A 91 -12.53 -10.24 -2.76
CA PHE A 91 -11.58 -10.64 -1.73
C PHE A 91 -10.19 -10.01 -1.90
N GLY A 92 -9.99 -9.19 -2.92
CA GLY A 92 -8.74 -8.45 -3.13
C GLY A 92 -7.93 -8.86 -4.35
N VAL A 93 -6.82 -8.15 -4.50
CA VAL A 93 -5.78 -8.38 -5.50
C VAL A 93 -4.45 -8.50 -4.77
N ALA A 94 -3.79 -9.65 -4.89
CA ALA A 94 -2.44 -9.86 -4.42
C ALA A 94 -1.47 -9.85 -5.61
N VAL A 95 -0.36 -9.14 -5.45
CA VAL A 95 0.73 -9.08 -6.43
C VAL A 95 2.01 -9.52 -5.75
N VAL A 96 2.69 -10.45 -6.41
CA VAL A 96 4.05 -10.86 -6.07
C VAL A 96 4.96 -10.48 -7.23
N GLY A 97 5.90 -9.59 -6.95
CA GLY A 97 6.96 -9.18 -7.86
C GLY A 97 8.07 -10.22 -7.95
N SER A 98 9.18 -9.79 -8.51
CA SER A 98 10.31 -10.61 -8.88
C SER A 98 11.60 -9.97 -8.37
N ALA A 99 12.72 -10.68 -8.40
CA ALA A 99 14.00 -10.18 -7.85
C ALA A 99 14.70 -9.14 -8.75
N GLY A 100 13.97 -8.26 -9.42
CA GLY A 100 14.56 -7.13 -10.14
C GLY A 100 13.49 -6.14 -10.57
N ASN A 101 13.93 -5.03 -11.15
CA ASN A 101 13.13 -3.81 -11.31
C ASN A 101 11.76 -4.04 -11.97
N ASP A 102 10.72 -4.01 -11.14
CA ASP A 102 9.33 -4.20 -11.50
C ASP A 102 8.58 -2.88 -11.55
N THR A 103 7.61 -2.79 -12.46
CA THR A 103 6.72 -1.64 -12.60
C THR A 103 5.27 -2.08 -12.49
N VAL A 104 4.62 -1.75 -11.38
CA VAL A 104 3.24 -2.14 -11.08
C VAL A 104 2.33 -0.91 -11.08
N HIS A 105 1.24 -0.98 -11.83
CA HIS A 105 0.19 0.03 -11.80
C HIS A 105 -1.18 -0.63 -11.61
N ILE A 106 -1.90 -0.24 -10.56
CA ILE A 106 -3.26 -0.74 -10.30
C ILE A 106 -4.22 0.43 -10.21
N GLU A 107 -5.16 0.49 -11.16
CA GLU A 107 -6.32 1.35 -11.11
C GLU A 107 -7.50 0.58 -10.51
N GLY A 108 -7.60 0.57 -9.18
CA GLY A 108 -8.64 -0.10 -8.43
C GLY A 108 -10.00 0.58 -8.44
N LYS A 109 -10.25 1.51 -9.36
CA LYS A 109 -11.59 2.05 -9.57
C LYS A 109 -12.50 0.91 -10.03
N ASP A 110 -13.63 0.74 -9.34
CA ASP A 110 -14.64 -0.28 -9.64
C ASP A 110 -14.18 -1.74 -9.37
N LEU A 111 -12.94 -1.96 -8.86
CA LEU A 111 -12.58 -3.24 -8.24
C LEU A 111 -13.35 -3.34 -6.94
N GLY A 112 -14.30 -4.28 -6.89
CA GLY A 112 -15.30 -4.41 -5.81
C GLY A 112 -14.74 -5.00 -4.52
N THR A 113 -13.53 -4.61 -4.12
CA THR A 113 -12.85 -5.09 -2.92
C THR A 113 -13.67 -4.76 -1.69
N SER A 114 -14.06 -5.78 -0.91
CA SER A 114 -14.82 -5.61 0.33
C SER A 114 -13.97 -4.93 1.41
N GLU A 115 -14.57 -4.63 2.57
CA GLU A 115 -13.83 -4.11 3.74
C GLU A 115 -12.69 -5.04 4.17
N ASP A 116 -12.90 -6.36 4.06
CA ASP A 116 -11.90 -7.41 4.31
C ASP A 116 -10.96 -7.66 3.11
N GLY A 117 -11.35 -7.17 1.94
CA GLY A 117 -10.61 -7.25 0.68
C GLY A 117 -9.67 -6.06 0.52
N GLY A 118 -8.55 -6.27 -0.16
CA GLY A 118 -7.59 -5.20 -0.38
C GLY A 118 -6.62 -5.47 -1.51
N ILE A 119 -5.83 -4.45 -1.82
CA ILE A 119 -4.73 -4.54 -2.76
C ILE A 119 -3.45 -4.78 -1.95
N ARG A 120 -2.74 -5.87 -2.23
CA ARG A 120 -1.46 -6.20 -1.57
C ARG A 120 -0.38 -6.38 -2.62
N LEU A 121 0.70 -5.63 -2.53
CA LEU A 121 1.87 -5.74 -3.41
C LEU A 121 3.08 -6.10 -2.54
N ASN A 122 3.71 -7.23 -2.81
CA ASN A 122 5.07 -7.51 -2.40
C ASN A 122 5.92 -7.52 -3.67
N LEU A 123 6.79 -6.52 -3.84
CA LEU A 123 7.54 -6.33 -5.10
C LEU A 123 8.82 -7.18 -5.17
N GLY A 124 9.35 -7.62 -4.03
CA GLY A 124 10.60 -8.36 -3.97
C GLY A 124 11.81 -7.43 -4.10
N TYR A 125 13.01 -7.99 -4.26
CA TYR A 125 14.22 -7.17 -4.39
C TYR A 125 14.28 -6.47 -5.75
N GLY A 126 14.70 -5.21 -5.82
CA GLY A 126 14.80 -4.49 -7.09
C GLY A 126 14.79 -2.97 -6.93
N HIS A 127 14.84 -2.24 -8.04
CA HIS A 127 14.47 -0.82 -8.04
C HIS A 127 13.08 -0.71 -8.65
N ASP A 128 12.07 -0.86 -7.81
CA ASP A 128 10.70 -1.07 -8.22
C ASP A 128 9.93 0.25 -8.26
N THR A 129 8.82 0.24 -8.98
CA THR A 129 7.91 1.37 -9.07
C THR A 129 6.49 0.85 -8.99
N ALA A 130 5.75 1.25 -7.97
CA ALA A 130 4.36 0.89 -7.79
C ALA A 130 3.49 2.14 -7.67
N LYS A 131 2.39 2.17 -8.45
CA LYS A 131 1.35 3.18 -8.31
C LYS A 131 -0.02 2.52 -8.19
N VAL A 132 -0.64 2.66 -7.02
CA VAL A 132 -1.94 2.05 -6.70
C VAL A 132 -2.97 3.14 -6.42
N SER A 133 -4.13 3.04 -7.07
CA SER A 133 -5.34 3.71 -6.60
C SER A 133 -6.32 2.65 -6.12
N HIS A 134 -6.88 2.78 -4.92
CA HIS A 134 -7.89 1.87 -4.39
C HIS A 134 -9.18 2.64 -4.08
N ALA A 135 -10.36 2.02 -4.22
CA ALA A 135 -11.64 2.70 -3.99
C ALA A 135 -12.33 2.19 -2.72
N ASN A 136 -12.40 0.87 -2.56
CA ASN A 136 -12.94 0.19 -1.40
C ASN A 136 -11.86 -0.72 -0.77
N GLY A 137 -11.87 -0.88 0.56
CA GLY A 137 -10.88 -1.71 1.26
C GLY A 137 -9.54 -1.02 1.53
N SER A 138 -8.49 -1.82 1.73
CA SER A 138 -7.15 -1.33 2.11
C SER A 138 -6.08 -1.62 1.04
N ALA A 139 -5.03 -0.79 1.00
CA ALA A 139 -3.87 -0.99 0.13
C ALA A 139 -2.59 -1.16 0.97
N TYR A 140 -1.81 -2.19 0.65
CA TYR A 140 -0.53 -2.51 1.29
C TYR A 140 0.53 -2.69 0.21
N LEU A 141 1.57 -1.86 0.24
CA LEU A 141 2.67 -1.87 -0.71
C LEU A 141 3.98 -2.13 0.06
N TYR A 142 4.72 -3.15 -0.36
CA TYR A 142 6.02 -3.52 0.22
C TYR A 142 7.07 -3.54 -0.90
N GLY A 143 8.05 -2.64 -0.80
CA GLY A 143 9.21 -2.55 -1.71
C GLY A 143 10.26 -3.63 -1.46
N GLU A 144 10.34 -4.15 -0.23
CA GLU A 144 11.40 -5.06 0.19
C GLU A 144 12.77 -4.38 0.07
N GLY A 145 13.67 -4.79 -0.82
CA GLY A 145 15.04 -4.25 -0.83
C GLY A 145 15.42 -3.61 -2.15
N GLY A 146 15.87 -2.35 -2.10
CA GLY A 146 16.44 -1.61 -3.21
C GLY A 146 16.07 -0.13 -3.17
N ASN A 147 15.74 0.49 -4.30
CA ASN A 147 15.46 1.94 -4.31
C ASN A 147 14.14 2.16 -5.04
N ASP A 148 13.07 2.06 -4.28
CA ASP A 148 11.72 1.89 -4.75
C ASP A 148 10.96 3.20 -4.83
N ARG A 149 9.95 3.23 -5.69
CA ARG A 149 9.06 4.38 -5.87
C ARG A 149 7.63 3.94 -5.68
N LEU A 150 7.10 4.14 -4.49
CA LEU A 150 5.82 3.59 -4.06
C LEU A 150 4.81 4.73 -3.83
N TYR A 151 3.71 4.66 -4.57
CA TYR A 151 2.65 5.66 -4.54
C TYR A 151 1.30 4.98 -4.34
N ALA A 152 0.54 5.39 -3.33
CA ALA A 152 -0.82 4.92 -3.14
C ALA A 152 -1.76 6.08 -2.84
N GLY A 153 -2.99 6.01 -3.34
CA GLY A 153 -4.04 6.98 -3.01
C GLY A 153 -5.41 6.33 -3.01
N LEU A 154 -6.32 6.92 -2.25
CA LEU A 154 -7.71 6.49 -2.23
C LEU A 154 -8.49 7.24 -3.30
N ARG A 155 -9.18 6.50 -4.16
CA ARG A 155 -10.11 7.03 -5.13
C ARG A 155 -11.52 6.94 -4.55
N ALA A 156 -11.97 8.02 -3.93
CA ALA A 156 -13.34 8.11 -3.44
C ALA A 156 -14.33 7.86 -4.60
N ASP A 157 -15.18 6.84 -4.46
CA ASP A 157 -16.40 6.72 -5.24
C ASP A 157 -17.56 7.38 -4.49
N ARG A 158 -18.67 7.65 -5.16
CA ARG A 158 -19.81 8.42 -4.61
C ARG A 158 -20.55 7.72 -3.46
N HIS A 159 -20.16 6.52 -3.05
CA HIS A 159 -20.97 5.70 -2.16
C HIS A 159 -20.12 5.01 -1.10
N HIS A 160 -20.05 5.64 0.07
CA HIS A 160 -19.56 5.06 1.32
C HIS A 160 -18.09 4.65 1.26
N LEU A 161 -17.22 5.51 1.77
CA LEU A 161 -15.93 5.02 2.23
C LEU A 161 -16.22 4.11 3.43
N PRO A 162 -15.79 2.84 3.41
CA PRO A 162 -15.85 2.04 4.61
C PRO A 162 -14.98 2.71 5.67
N GLU A 163 -15.45 2.77 6.91
CA GLU A 163 -14.83 3.44 8.07
C GLU A 163 -13.40 2.95 8.40
N TRP A 164 -12.82 2.06 7.58
CA TRP A 164 -11.62 1.27 7.86
C TRP A 164 -10.64 1.19 6.67
N SER A 165 -10.79 2.02 5.63
CA SER A 165 -9.84 2.02 4.49
C SER A 165 -8.45 2.49 4.92
N LYS A 166 -7.46 1.58 4.90
CA LYS A 166 -6.07 1.87 5.29
C LYS A 166 -5.14 1.81 4.10
N THR A 167 -4.15 2.69 4.11
CA THR A 167 -3.03 2.64 3.16
C THR A 167 -1.76 2.39 3.95
N VAL A 168 -1.00 1.37 3.59
CA VAL A 168 0.33 1.12 4.16
C VAL A 168 1.32 1.06 3.00
N ILE A 169 2.39 1.84 3.11
CA ILE A 169 3.51 1.83 2.18
C ILE A 169 4.77 1.61 3.00
N ASP A 170 5.48 0.54 2.71
CA ASP A 170 6.74 0.15 3.34
C ASP A 170 7.81 0.03 2.25
N GLY A 171 8.83 0.90 2.30
CA GLY A 171 9.95 0.88 1.37
C GLY A 171 10.84 -0.33 1.60
N GLY A 172 11.22 -0.54 2.87
CA GLY A 172 12.17 -1.55 3.28
C GLY A 172 13.60 -1.04 3.18
N PRO A 173 14.64 -1.88 3.03
CA PRO A 173 16.00 -1.38 2.93
C PRO A 173 16.35 -0.70 1.59
N GLY A 174 16.72 0.58 1.66
CA GLY A 174 17.45 1.33 0.65
C GLY A 174 17.02 2.79 0.57
N ASN A 175 17.14 3.45 -0.58
CA ASN A 175 16.82 4.88 -0.72
C ASN A 175 15.51 5.05 -1.48
N ASP A 176 14.40 4.93 -0.76
CA ASP A 176 13.07 4.84 -1.33
C ASP A 176 12.39 6.19 -1.48
N THR A 177 11.34 6.20 -2.29
CA THR A 177 10.45 7.34 -2.48
C THR A 177 9.04 6.90 -2.25
N LEU A 178 8.45 7.36 -1.14
CA LEU A 178 7.12 6.95 -0.69
C LEU A 178 6.17 8.14 -0.75
N SER A 179 4.94 7.93 -1.23
CA SER A 179 3.95 9.00 -1.19
C SER A 179 2.53 8.51 -1.05
N ASN A 180 1.83 9.11 -0.09
CA ASN A 180 0.38 9.09 -0.03
C ASN A 180 -0.17 10.18 -0.98
N LEU A 181 -0.88 9.77 -2.02
CA LEU A 181 -1.49 10.65 -3.00
C LEU A 181 -2.83 11.25 -2.52
N GLY A 182 -3.33 10.87 -1.33
CA GLY A 182 -4.59 11.35 -0.79
C GLY A 182 -5.80 10.89 -1.59
N TYR A 183 -6.79 11.78 -1.72
CA TYR A 183 -7.96 11.55 -2.54
C TYR A 183 -7.66 11.75 -4.04
N LEU A 184 -7.88 10.70 -4.83
CA LEU A 184 -7.70 10.65 -6.28
C LEU A 184 -9.03 10.94 -7.00
N GLY A 185 -9.56 12.14 -6.83
CA GLY A 185 -10.84 12.58 -7.38
C GLY A 185 -11.47 13.70 -6.57
N ASP A 186 -12.65 14.16 -6.96
CA ASP A 186 -13.41 15.13 -6.15
C ASP A 186 -13.86 14.45 -4.85
N PRO A 187 -13.48 14.97 -3.68
CA PRO A 187 -13.95 14.46 -2.40
C PRO A 187 -15.41 14.89 -2.20
N GLU A 188 -16.35 14.24 -2.87
CA GLU A 188 -17.78 14.38 -2.58
C GLU A 188 -18.15 13.51 -1.38
N HIS A 189 -17.57 13.76 -0.20
CA HIS A 189 -18.05 13.17 1.05
C HIS A 189 -18.06 14.18 2.19
N THR A 190 -19.28 14.53 2.61
CA THR A 190 -19.59 14.99 3.96
C THR A 190 -19.58 13.77 4.87
N HIS A 191 -18.47 13.51 5.56
CA HIS A 191 -18.53 12.66 6.75
C HIS A 191 -19.36 13.39 7.81
N ASP A 192 -20.31 12.69 8.43
CA ASP A 192 -21.27 13.21 9.42
C ASP A 192 -20.60 13.52 10.79
N GLY A 193 -19.50 14.29 10.75
CA GLY A 193 -18.81 14.79 11.94
C GLY A 193 -17.91 13.79 12.68
N GLN A 194 -17.69 12.58 12.16
CA GLN A 194 -16.65 11.68 12.66
C GLN A 194 -15.40 11.80 11.80
N GLU A 195 -14.29 12.20 12.40
CA GLU A 195 -12.97 12.16 11.77
C GLU A 195 -12.66 10.69 11.48
N ALA A 196 -12.88 10.26 10.25
CA ALA A 196 -12.58 8.89 9.87
C ALA A 196 -11.09 8.62 10.12
N GLU A 197 -10.77 7.45 10.67
CA GLU A 197 -9.40 6.94 10.88
C GLU A 197 -8.69 6.60 9.55
N GLU A 198 -8.98 7.37 8.51
CA GLU A 198 -8.53 7.25 7.13
C GLU A 198 -7.10 7.78 7.02
N GLY A 199 -6.20 6.98 7.57
CA GLY A 199 -4.78 7.26 7.60
C GLY A 199 -4.00 6.50 6.53
N ALA A 200 -2.85 7.04 6.13
CA ALA A 200 -1.79 6.24 5.53
C ALA A 200 -0.65 6.04 6.54
N THR A 201 -0.12 4.83 6.61
CA THR A 201 1.16 4.55 7.28
C THR A 201 2.25 4.49 6.22
N LEU A 202 3.28 5.32 6.36
CA LEU A 202 4.45 5.36 5.47
C LEU A 202 5.69 4.97 6.28
N ILE A 203 6.36 3.89 5.89
CA ILE A 203 7.53 3.34 6.58
C ILE A 203 8.69 3.37 5.58
N GLY A 204 9.69 4.21 5.84
CA GLY A 204 10.91 4.26 5.02
C GLY A 204 11.65 2.92 5.09
N GLY A 205 12.16 2.62 6.27
CA GLY A 205 13.03 1.48 6.50
C GLY A 205 14.47 1.96 6.68
N PRO A 206 15.47 1.07 6.58
CA PRO A 206 16.87 1.48 6.62
C PRO A 206 17.33 2.14 5.31
N GLY A 207 17.79 3.38 5.39
CA GLY A 207 18.41 4.08 4.27
C GLY A 207 17.98 5.54 4.20
N ALA A 208 18.22 6.21 3.07
CA ALA A 208 17.89 7.63 2.93
C ALA A 208 16.61 7.81 2.13
N ASP A 209 15.48 7.66 2.81
CA ASP A 209 14.16 7.69 2.19
C ASP A 209 13.62 9.09 2.01
N ARG A 210 12.72 9.21 1.05
CA ARG A 210 12.01 10.45 0.75
C ARG A 210 10.51 10.21 0.79
N ILE A 211 9.87 10.77 1.81
CA ILE A 211 8.48 10.49 2.14
C ILE A 211 7.63 11.76 1.96
N TRP A 212 6.54 11.63 1.20
CA TRP A 212 5.60 12.71 0.97
C TRP A 212 4.20 12.35 1.48
N GLY A 213 3.77 13.11 2.49
CA GLY A 213 2.41 13.04 3.00
C GLY A 213 1.39 13.75 2.11
N SER A 214 0.14 13.33 2.25
CA SER A 214 -1.02 13.89 1.56
C SER A 214 -1.45 15.25 2.14
N THR A 215 -2.19 16.02 1.36
CA THR A 215 -2.89 17.23 1.83
C THR A 215 -4.24 16.96 2.50
N THR A 216 -4.80 15.75 2.31
CA THR A 216 -6.21 15.50 2.58
C THR A 216 -6.48 14.35 3.54
N ARG A 217 -5.45 13.68 4.06
CA ARG A 217 -5.57 12.52 4.94
C ARG A 217 -4.53 12.58 6.06
N TRP A 218 -4.83 11.87 7.15
CA TRP A 218 -3.88 11.71 8.24
C TRP A 218 -2.75 10.78 7.81
N ASP A 219 -1.50 11.19 7.97
CA ASP A 219 -0.36 10.31 7.72
C ASP A 219 0.32 9.95 9.03
N HIS A 220 0.59 8.66 9.26
CA HIS A 220 1.55 8.18 10.24
C HIS A 220 2.82 7.81 9.49
N ILE A 221 3.88 8.57 9.71
CA ILE A 221 5.16 8.34 9.07
C ILE A 221 6.14 7.75 10.09
N GLN A 222 6.75 6.62 9.75
CA GLN A 222 7.88 6.05 10.49
C GLN A 222 9.15 6.24 9.67
N MET A 223 10.15 6.84 10.30
CA MET A 223 11.38 7.24 9.62
C MET A 223 12.63 6.97 10.44
N ASP A 224 13.77 6.81 9.78
CA ASP A 224 15.10 6.75 10.38
C ASP A 224 15.87 8.10 10.26
N THR A 225 17.12 8.13 10.73
CA THR A 225 17.97 9.34 10.74
C THR A 225 18.28 9.95 9.38
N SER A 226 18.29 9.13 8.34
CA SER A 226 18.71 9.51 6.98
C SER A 226 17.54 9.97 6.12
N ASP A 227 16.32 9.82 6.61
CA ASP A 227 15.10 10.10 5.89
C ASP A 227 14.76 11.59 5.82
N SER A 228 13.97 11.94 4.81
CA SER A 228 13.42 13.26 4.61
C SER A 228 11.91 13.21 4.37
N VAL A 229 11.17 14.09 5.05
CA VAL A 229 9.71 14.14 4.99
C VAL A 229 9.25 15.49 4.44
N SER A 230 8.17 15.49 3.67
CA SER A 230 7.51 16.72 3.25
C SER A 230 5.99 16.59 3.34
N PHE A 231 5.34 17.58 3.95
CA PHE A 231 3.88 17.67 4.03
C PHE A 231 3.37 18.77 3.13
N SER A 232 2.39 18.44 2.30
CA SER A 232 1.78 19.40 1.40
C SER A 232 0.58 20.13 2.02
N GLY A 233 0.28 19.92 3.32
CA GLY A 233 -0.73 20.69 4.05
C GLY A 233 -1.83 19.92 4.79
N GLY A 234 -1.75 18.59 4.88
CA GLY A 234 -2.69 17.75 5.63
C GLY A 234 -2.27 17.52 7.08
N PRO A 235 -3.19 17.08 7.97
CA PRO A 235 -2.83 16.63 9.31
C PRO A 235 -1.93 15.38 9.22
N GLY A 236 -0.94 15.25 10.09
CA GLY A 236 -0.05 14.09 10.09
C GLY A 236 0.73 13.98 11.39
N THR A 237 1.23 12.77 11.67
CA THR A 237 2.13 12.43 12.78
C THR A 237 3.39 11.79 12.20
N VAL A 238 4.56 12.22 12.69
CA VAL A 238 5.86 11.69 12.26
C VAL A 238 6.57 11.07 13.45
N GLU A 239 6.57 9.75 13.50
CA GLU A 239 7.31 8.98 14.48
C GLU A 239 8.73 8.70 13.99
N LEU A 240 9.72 8.97 14.85
CA LEU A 240 11.10 8.59 14.56
C LEU A 240 11.36 7.22 15.16
N ALA A 241 11.75 6.26 14.32
CA ALA A 241 12.24 4.99 14.78
C ALA A 241 13.53 5.23 15.57
N THR A 242 13.57 4.73 16.80
CA THR A 242 14.61 5.06 17.80
C THR A 242 16.02 4.86 17.26
N SER A 243 16.66 5.95 16.86
CA SER A 243 18.08 6.00 16.57
C SER A 243 18.81 6.61 17.77
N SER A 244 20.02 6.14 18.06
CA SER A 244 20.87 6.68 19.12
C SER A 244 21.68 7.91 18.69
N ALA A 245 21.36 8.52 17.55
CA ALA A 245 22.08 9.65 16.96
C ALA A 245 21.22 10.91 16.90
N ALA A 246 21.83 12.06 16.63
CA ALA A 246 21.10 13.31 16.46
C ALA A 246 20.30 13.26 15.14
N ASP A 247 18.97 13.22 15.24
CA ASP A 247 18.08 13.13 14.09
C ASP A 247 17.84 14.52 13.47
N THR A 248 17.83 14.61 12.13
CA THR A 248 17.44 15.84 11.42
C THR A 248 16.15 15.59 10.63
N VAL A 249 15.01 15.90 11.25
CA VAL A 249 13.72 15.87 10.56
C VAL A 249 13.53 17.21 9.85
N VAL A 250 13.56 17.19 8.52
CA VAL A 250 13.07 18.33 7.73
C VAL A 250 11.57 18.15 7.57
N VAL A 251 10.77 19.06 8.11
CA VAL A 251 9.34 19.14 7.82
C VAL A 251 9.06 20.43 7.07
N ASN A 252 8.70 20.29 5.79
CA ASN A 252 8.11 21.39 5.04
C ASN A 252 6.60 21.25 5.16
N ALA A 253 5.92 22.18 5.83
CA ALA A 253 4.47 22.26 5.89
C ALA A 253 3.98 23.36 4.94
N ASN A 254 3.18 22.99 3.94
CA ASN A 254 2.63 23.93 2.97
C ASN A 254 1.09 23.91 3.00
N GLY A 255 0.42 24.42 4.04
CA GLY A 255 -1.06 24.45 4.05
C GLY A 255 -1.68 25.18 5.22
N ASN A 256 -3.00 25.44 5.14
CA ASN A 256 -3.78 26.18 6.14
C ASN A 256 -4.25 25.32 7.33
N TYR A 257 -4.09 24.00 7.28
CA TYR A 257 -4.39 23.09 8.39
C TYR A 257 -3.09 22.79 9.13
N GLY A 258 -2.89 23.44 10.27
CA GLY A 258 -1.64 23.37 11.05
C GLY A 258 -1.26 21.93 11.40
N PRO A 259 -0.25 21.34 10.74
CA PRO A 259 0.15 19.98 11.04
C PRO A 259 0.76 19.93 12.45
N LYS A 260 0.43 18.89 13.21
CA LYS A 260 1.04 18.61 14.52
C LYS A 260 2.17 17.63 14.33
N LEU A 261 3.41 18.11 14.33
CA LEU A 261 4.57 17.23 14.29
C LEU A 261 4.77 16.60 15.68
N ASN A 262 4.45 15.32 15.84
CA ASN A 262 4.71 14.59 17.07
C ASN A 262 5.96 13.73 16.91
N ILE A 263 7.12 14.21 17.34
CA ILE A 263 8.36 13.41 17.32
C ILE A 263 8.37 12.50 18.54
N THR A 264 8.32 11.19 18.31
CA THR A 264 8.48 10.18 19.37
C THR A 264 9.90 9.62 19.32
N SER A 265 10.58 9.61 20.48
CA SER A 265 11.86 8.92 20.69
C SER A 265 11.75 8.08 21.96
N GLY A 266 11.77 6.76 21.80
CA GLY A 266 11.54 5.81 22.89
C GLY A 266 10.11 5.93 23.42
N THR A 267 9.96 6.25 24.71
CA THR A 267 8.64 6.47 25.35
C THR A 267 8.25 7.94 25.44
N THR A 268 9.00 8.85 24.82
CA THR A 268 8.78 10.29 24.92
C THR A 268 8.31 10.85 23.59
N THR A 269 7.12 11.44 23.59
CA THR A 269 6.56 12.16 22.45
C THR A 269 6.63 13.66 22.70
N THR A 270 7.22 14.40 21.77
CA THR A 270 7.23 15.87 21.76
C THR A 270 6.38 16.37 20.61
N SER A 271 5.34 17.13 20.95
CA SER A 271 4.44 17.75 19.96
C SER A 271 4.92 19.16 19.62
N TYR A 272 5.12 19.41 18.34
CA TYR A 272 5.42 20.72 17.77
C TYR A 272 4.21 21.18 16.95
N ALA A 273 3.71 22.38 17.26
CA ALA A 273 2.81 23.07 16.35
C ALA A 273 3.66 23.63 15.22
N LEU A 274 3.38 23.22 13.98
CA LEU A 274 4.05 23.78 12.81
C LEU A 274 3.38 25.11 12.42
N PRO A 275 4.16 26.11 12.01
CA PRO A 275 3.67 27.45 11.65
C PRO A 275 2.78 27.46 10.41
#